data_AF-A0A834H7M5-F1
#
_entry.id   AF-A0A834H7M5-F1
#
_cell.length_a   1.000
_cell.length_b   1.000
_cell.length_c   1.000
_cell.angle_alpha   90.00
_cell.angle_beta   90.00
_cell.angle_gamma   90.00
#
_symmetry.space_group_name_H-M   'P 1'
#
loop_
_entity.id
_entity.type
_entity.pdbx_description
1 polymer ?
#
loop_
_entity_poly.entity_id
_entity_poly.type
_entity_poly.pdbx_seq_one_letter_code
_entity_poly.pdbx_strand_id
1 'polypeptide(L)'
;MHSDSSAVISTKRKISKIYRALVSGILEEDEVVIRQPIGLVRYPGVANGLYVACPSGKPALSKVKVLERNAQRNCMLVEVEIQSGRPHQIRIHLSFIGHTLIGDPLYVSGGQPNCFDPEFGNESFDHDGY
;
A
#
# COMPACT_ATOMS: atom_id res chain seq x y z
N MET A 1 49.13 -2.53 27.30
CA MET A 1 48.72 -2.64 25.88
C MET A 1 47.64 -3.70 25.77
N HIS A 2 46.36 -3.34 25.87
CA HIS A 2 45.24 -4.13 25.34
C HIS A 2 44.11 -3.16 25.00
N SER A 3 44.08 -2.83 23.70
CA SER A 3 42.99 -2.33 22.85
C SER A 3 41.71 -1.79 23.49
N ASP A 4 41.53 -0.47 23.38
CA ASP A 4 40.24 0.21 23.40
C ASP A 4 39.34 -0.31 22.28
N SER A 5 38.21 -0.94 22.64
CA SER A 5 37.16 -1.26 21.68
C SER A 5 36.35 0.00 21.38
N SER A 6 36.72 0.70 20.30
CA SER A 6 35.84 1.72 19.70
C SER A 6 34.59 1.05 19.15
N ALA A 7 33.49 1.13 19.90
CA ALA A 7 32.16 0.86 19.38
C ALA A 7 31.82 1.92 18.34
N VAL A 8 31.90 1.55 17.06
CA VAL A 8 31.42 2.39 15.96
C VAL A 8 29.89 2.45 16.04
N ILE A 9 29.36 3.51 16.66
CA ILE A 9 27.93 3.83 16.61
C ILE A 9 27.62 4.26 15.17
N SER A 10 27.16 3.32 14.36
CA SER A 10 26.57 3.64 13.06
C SER A 10 25.22 4.32 13.30
N THR A 11 25.22 5.65 13.33
CA THR A 11 23.99 6.44 13.25
C THR A 11 23.37 6.22 11.85
N LYS A 12 22.54 5.18 11.72
CA LYS A 12 21.77 4.96 10.48
C LYS A 12 20.97 6.21 10.18
N ARG A 13 21.32 6.93 9.11
CA ARG A 13 20.52 8.08 8.64
C ARG A 13 19.12 7.56 8.32
N LYS A 14 18.12 8.07 9.04
CA LYS A 14 16.72 7.73 8.81
C LYS A 14 16.24 8.51 7.59
N ILE A 15 16.13 7.83 6.45
CA ILE A 15 15.57 8.42 5.23
C ILE A 15 14.05 8.51 5.39
N SER A 16 13.50 9.71 5.23
CA SER A 16 12.06 9.92 5.08
C SER A 16 11.69 9.93 3.61
N LYS A 17 10.53 9.34 3.27
CA LYS A 17 9.98 9.32 1.92
C LYS A 17 8.56 9.88 1.96
N ILE A 18 8.35 10.98 1.25
CA ILE A 18 7.12 11.75 1.22
C ILE A 18 6.66 11.87 -0.23
N TYR A 19 5.37 11.65 -0.47
CA TYR A 19 4.76 11.65 -1.79
C TYR A 19 3.50 12.51 -1.79
N ARG A 20 3.15 13.07 -2.95
CA ARG A 20 1.84 13.70 -3.17
C ARG A 20 0.97 12.79 -4.03
N ALA A 21 -0.30 12.67 -3.67
CA ALA A 21 -1.27 11.84 -4.37
C ALA A 21 -2.60 12.58 -4.51
N LEU A 22 -3.17 12.55 -5.71
CA LEU A 22 -4.55 12.97 -5.95
C LEU A 22 -5.44 11.72 -5.84
N VAL A 23 -6.42 11.74 -4.94
CA VAL A 23 -7.29 10.60 -4.66
C VAL A 23 -8.77 10.93 -4.79
N SER A 24 -9.57 9.91 -5.04
CA SER A 24 -11.03 9.98 -5.06
C SER A 24 -11.63 10.10 -3.66
N GLY A 25 -12.83 10.67 -3.60
CA GLY A 25 -13.55 10.88 -2.35
C GLY A 25 -12.97 12.02 -1.50
N ILE A 26 -13.57 12.19 -0.33
CA ILE A 26 -13.17 13.19 0.67
C ILE A 26 -13.04 12.48 2.01
N LEU A 27 -11.89 12.65 2.66
CA LEU A 27 -11.65 12.19 4.03
C LEU A 27 -11.99 13.34 5.00
N GLU A 28 -12.76 13.02 6.03
CA GLU A 28 -13.25 14.04 6.98
C GLU A 28 -12.11 14.53 7.87
N GLU A 29 -11.28 13.61 8.36
CA GLU A 29 -10.10 13.91 9.15
C GLU A 29 -8.98 14.55 8.32
N ASP A 30 -8.15 15.39 8.94
CA ASP A 30 -6.99 15.98 8.27
C ASP A 30 -5.80 15.02 8.16
N GLU A 31 -5.75 14.01 9.02
CA GLU A 31 -4.68 13.02 9.05
C GLU A 31 -5.23 11.62 9.35
N VAL A 32 -4.65 10.61 8.68
CA VAL A 32 -4.95 9.19 8.95
C VAL A 32 -3.68 8.33 8.88
N VAL A 33 -3.60 7.31 9.71
CA VAL A 33 -2.50 6.33 9.72
C VAL A 33 -3.01 4.97 9.27
N ILE A 34 -2.42 4.44 8.20
CA ILE A 34 -2.82 3.18 7.58
C ILE A 34 -1.74 2.14 7.86
N ARG A 35 -2.12 1.05 8.55
CA ARG A 35 -1.21 -0.04 8.99
C ARG A 35 -1.50 -1.40 8.36
N GLN A 36 -2.41 -1.43 7.39
CA GLN A 36 -2.84 -2.67 6.74
C GLN A 36 -1.63 -3.40 6.14
N PRO A 37 -1.35 -4.67 6.53
CA PRO A 37 -0.27 -5.41 5.92
C PRO A 37 -0.51 -5.67 4.43
N ILE A 38 0.59 -5.80 3.68
CA ILE A 38 0.58 -6.01 2.22
C ILE A 38 1.19 -7.36 1.89
N GLY A 39 0.42 -8.18 1.19
CA GLY A 39 0.78 -9.55 0.82
C GLY A 39 0.67 -9.78 -0.68
N LEU A 40 1.24 -10.89 -1.15
CA LEU A 40 1.18 -11.32 -2.54
C LEU A 40 0.06 -12.34 -2.70
N VAL A 41 -0.79 -12.19 -3.71
CA VAL A 41 -1.85 -13.13 -4.07
C VAL A 41 -1.68 -13.61 -5.50
N ARG A 42 -2.17 -14.81 -5.82
CA ARG A 42 -2.24 -15.28 -7.20
C ARG A 42 -3.17 -14.34 -7.98
N TYR A 43 -2.76 -13.98 -9.19
CA TYR A 43 -3.54 -13.14 -10.09
C TYR A 43 -3.39 -13.65 -11.53
N PRO A 44 -4.49 -13.93 -12.25
CA PRO A 44 -4.42 -14.46 -13.62
C PRO A 44 -3.56 -13.59 -14.55
N GLY A 45 -2.73 -14.22 -15.38
CA GLY A 45 -1.86 -13.52 -16.31
C GLY A 45 -0.65 -12.80 -15.69
N VAL A 46 -0.45 -12.89 -14.36
CA VAL A 46 0.71 -12.31 -13.68
C VAL A 46 1.50 -13.41 -13.00
N ALA A 47 2.62 -13.82 -13.61
CA ALA A 47 3.43 -14.96 -13.18
C ALA A 47 3.85 -14.93 -11.70
N ASN A 48 4.15 -13.74 -11.18
CA ASN A 48 4.57 -13.54 -9.79
C ASN A 48 3.43 -13.13 -8.86
N GLY A 49 2.17 -13.14 -9.30
CA GLY A 49 1.04 -12.63 -8.54
C GLY A 49 1.04 -11.11 -8.37
N LEU A 50 0.09 -10.60 -7.58
CA LEU A 50 -0.10 -9.18 -7.34
C LEU A 50 -0.08 -8.85 -5.84
N TYR A 51 0.47 -7.69 -5.50
CA TYR A 51 0.44 -7.19 -4.12
C TYR A 51 -0.91 -6.55 -3.79
N VAL A 52 -1.48 -6.91 -2.65
CA VAL A 52 -2.80 -6.45 -2.18
C VAL A 52 -2.80 -6.19 -0.68
N ALA A 53 -3.84 -5.51 -0.20
CA ALA A 53 -4.14 -5.45 1.23
C ALA A 53 -4.45 -6.87 1.72
N CYS A 54 -3.62 -7.41 2.62
CA CYS A 54 -3.73 -8.80 3.06
C CYS A 54 -3.31 -8.90 4.54
N PRO A 55 -4.19 -9.34 5.46
CA PRO A 55 -3.87 -9.43 6.88
C PRO A 55 -2.66 -10.32 7.21
N SER A 56 -2.42 -11.38 6.43
CA SER A 56 -1.24 -12.27 6.55
C SER A 56 -0.01 -11.74 5.80
N GLY A 57 -0.09 -10.55 5.21
CA GLY A 57 1.00 -9.90 4.49
C GLY A 57 2.12 -9.36 5.38
N LYS A 58 3.09 -8.70 4.75
CA LYS A 58 4.19 -8.04 5.47
C LYS A 58 3.71 -6.69 6.04
N PRO A 59 4.15 -6.30 7.25
CA PRO A 59 3.81 -5.00 7.82
C PRO A 59 4.15 -3.84 6.88
N ALA A 60 3.22 -2.89 6.80
CA ALA A 60 3.33 -1.66 6.03
C ALA A 60 2.73 -0.49 6.83
N LEU A 61 3.29 0.71 6.68
CA LEU A 61 2.79 1.91 7.35
C LEU A 61 2.91 3.13 6.45
N SER A 62 1.77 3.79 6.26
CA SER A 62 1.65 5.09 5.60
C SER A 62 0.93 6.06 6.53
N LYS A 63 1.47 7.27 6.69
CA LYS A 63 0.73 8.39 7.28
C LYS A 63 0.27 9.29 6.16
N VAL A 64 -1.00 9.66 6.16
CA VAL A 64 -1.62 10.48 5.14
C VAL A 64 -2.06 11.78 5.79
N LYS A 65 -1.74 12.90 5.14
CA LYS A 65 -2.21 14.24 5.53
C LYS A 65 -2.94 14.87 4.36
N VAL A 66 -4.14 15.39 4.60
CA VAL A 66 -4.91 16.12 3.59
C VAL A 66 -4.29 17.50 3.40
N LEU A 67 -3.99 17.84 2.14
CA LEU A 67 -3.45 19.15 1.76
C LEU A 67 -4.55 20.05 1.19
N GLU A 68 -5.44 19.48 0.38
CA GLU A 68 -6.54 20.22 -0.27
C GLU A 68 -7.72 19.29 -0.52
N ARG A 69 -8.94 19.77 -0.30
CA ARG A 69 -10.20 19.06 -0.60
C ARG A 69 -10.92 19.79 -1.73
N ASN A 70 -11.36 19.04 -2.75
CA ASN A 70 -12.18 19.54 -3.85
C ASN A 70 -13.51 18.79 -3.86
N ALA A 71 -14.49 19.33 -3.12
CA ALA A 71 -15.81 18.72 -2.99
C ALA A 71 -16.55 18.65 -4.33
N GLN A 72 -16.37 19.64 -5.21
CA GLN A 72 -17.02 19.71 -6.52
C GLN A 72 -16.59 18.56 -7.44
N ARG A 73 -15.32 18.14 -7.36
CA ARG A 73 -14.76 17.03 -8.14
C ARG A 73 -14.71 15.71 -7.36
N ASN A 74 -15.21 15.71 -6.12
CA ASN A 74 -15.15 14.58 -5.19
C ASN A 74 -13.74 13.96 -5.12
N CYS A 75 -12.73 14.80 -4.89
CA CYS A 75 -11.34 14.38 -4.79
C CYS A 75 -10.55 15.24 -3.79
N MET A 76 -9.39 14.75 -3.38
CA MET A 76 -8.48 15.48 -2.49
C MET A 76 -7.01 15.26 -2.87
N LEU A 77 -6.19 16.28 -2.61
CA LEU A 77 -4.74 16.19 -2.67
C LEU A 77 -4.23 15.83 -1.28
N VAL A 78 -3.44 14.77 -1.19
CA VAL A 78 -2.84 14.31 0.06
C VAL A 78 -1.33 14.20 -0.03
N GLU A 79 -0.68 14.37 1.11
CA GLU A 79 0.70 13.99 1.36
C GLU A 79 0.74 12.61 2.02
N VAL A 80 1.67 11.74 1.61
CA VAL A 80 1.85 10.40 2.16
C VAL A 80 3.30 10.19 2.59
N GLU A 81 3.53 10.06 3.89
CA GLU A 81 4.80 9.61 4.47
C GLU A 81 4.79 8.08 4.61
N ILE A 82 5.75 7.38 4.01
CA ILE A 82 5.88 5.92 4.16
C ILE A 82 7.07 5.55 5.06
N GLN A 83 6.83 4.65 6.03
CA GLN A 83 7.88 4.12 6.91
C GLN A 83 8.39 2.75 6.47
N SER A 84 7.72 2.16 5.49
CA SER A 84 8.06 0.92 4.80
C SER A 84 8.09 1.15 3.29
N GLY A 85 8.65 0.22 2.53
CA GLY A 85 8.71 0.30 1.07
C GLY A 85 8.11 -0.94 0.39
N ARG A 86 6.86 -1.31 0.73
CA ARG A 86 6.21 -2.45 0.07
C ARG A 86 5.82 -2.07 -1.37
N PRO A 87 5.84 -3.03 -2.32
CA PRO A 87 5.38 -2.76 -3.68
C PRO A 87 3.95 -2.21 -3.68
N HIS A 88 3.73 -1.16 -4.48
CA HIS A 88 2.44 -0.47 -4.62
C HIS A 88 1.82 0.07 -3.32
N GLN A 89 2.60 0.22 -2.24
CA GLN A 89 2.07 0.52 -0.90
C GLN A 89 1.09 1.70 -0.84
N ILE A 90 1.42 2.83 -1.47
CA ILE A 90 0.56 4.02 -1.47
C ILE A 90 -0.77 3.74 -2.18
N ARG A 91 -0.72 3.08 -3.35
CA ARG A 91 -1.89 2.70 -4.14
C ARG A 91 -2.82 1.79 -3.34
N ILE A 92 -2.25 0.74 -2.75
CA ILE A 92 -2.97 -0.26 -1.95
C ILE A 92 -3.58 0.38 -0.70
N HIS A 93 -2.80 1.14 0.07
CA HIS A 93 -3.27 1.73 1.34
C HIS A 93 -4.38 2.76 1.13
N LEU A 94 -4.20 3.69 0.19
CA LEU A 94 -5.21 4.71 -0.10
C LEU A 94 -6.49 4.06 -0.63
N SER A 95 -6.35 3.07 -1.51
CA SER A 95 -7.47 2.25 -1.96
C SER A 95 -8.15 1.45 -0.82
N PHE A 96 -7.37 0.90 0.11
CA PHE A 96 -7.88 0.14 1.26
C PHE A 96 -8.82 0.95 2.15
N ILE A 97 -8.52 2.24 2.34
CA ILE A 97 -9.39 3.16 3.08
C ILE A 97 -10.49 3.80 2.21
N GLY A 98 -10.68 3.32 0.97
CA GLY A 98 -11.75 3.78 0.07
C GLY A 98 -11.41 4.98 -0.81
N HIS A 99 -10.17 5.48 -0.77
CA HIS A 99 -9.74 6.67 -1.50
C HIS A 99 -8.69 6.30 -2.56
N THR A 100 -9.13 5.80 -3.71
CA THR A 100 -8.22 5.35 -4.78
C THR A 100 -7.45 6.51 -5.41
N LEU A 101 -6.24 6.26 -5.90
CA LEU A 101 -5.54 7.25 -6.73
C LEU A 101 -6.36 7.54 -7.99
N ILE A 102 -6.52 8.82 -8.34
CA ILE A 102 -7.21 9.21 -9.57
C ILE A 102 -6.45 8.65 -10.78
N GLY A 103 -7.16 7.90 -11.62
CA GLY A 103 -6.61 7.29 -12.83
C GLY A 103 -5.84 5.99 -12.60
N ASP A 104 -5.84 5.43 -11.39
CA ASP A 104 -5.25 4.11 -11.13
C ASP A 104 -6.13 3.01 -11.74
N PRO A 105 -5.66 2.29 -12.78
CA PRO A 105 -6.48 1.29 -13.46
C PRO A 105 -6.56 -0.04 -12.70
N LEU A 106 -5.69 -0.23 -11.70
CA LEU A 106 -5.48 -1.52 -11.08
C LEU A 106 -6.20 -1.66 -9.75
N TYR A 107 -6.12 -0.67 -8.85
CA TYR A 107 -6.65 -0.84 -7.49
C TYR A 107 -8.03 -0.22 -7.30
N VAL A 108 -8.95 -1.01 -6.75
CA VAL A 108 -10.30 -0.60 -6.34
C VAL A 108 -10.44 -0.65 -4.83
N SER A 109 -11.46 0.05 -4.31
CA SER A 109 -11.75 0.16 -2.88
C SER A 109 -11.58 -1.16 -2.13
N GLY A 110 -10.91 -1.11 -0.98
CA GLY A 110 -10.51 -2.30 -0.22
C GLY A 110 -9.08 -2.78 -0.50
N GLY A 111 -8.33 -2.06 -1.35
CA GLY A 111 -6.91 -2.35 -1.60
C GLY A 111 -6.69 -3.63 -2.40
N GLN A 112 -7.68 -3.99 -3.22
CA GLN A 112 -7.67 -5.16 -4.10
C GLN A 112 -7.56 -4.73 -5.56
N PRO A 113 -7.07 -5.61 -6.45
CA PRO A 113 -7.15 -5.34 -7.88
C PRO A 113 -8.60 -5.26 -8.36
N ASN A 114 -8.80 -4.50 -9.41
CA ASN A 114 -9.97 -4.56 -10.26
C ASN A 114 -9.94 -5.89 -11.01
N CYS A 115 -10.38 -6.97 -10.35
CA CYS A 115 -10.45 -8.29 -10.96
C CYS A 115 -11.36 -8.19 -12.19
N PHE A 116 -10.80 -8.32 -13.38
CA PHE A 116 -11.59 -8.49 -14.60
C PHE A 116 -11.77 -9.99 -14.85
N ASP A 117 -13.05 -10.37 -14.93
CA ASP A 117 -13.71 -11.65 -15.24
C ASP A 117 -13.95 -12.69 -14.11
N PRO A 118 -15.22 -12.91 -13.68
CA PRO A 118 -15.60 -14.02 -12.79
C PRO A 118 -15.51 -15.43 -13.42
N GLU A 119 -15.25 -15.57 -14.72
CA GLU A 119 -15.15 -16.90 -15.37
C GLU A 119 -13.86 -17.69 -15.03
N PHE A 120 -12.85 -17.09 -14.40
CA PHE A 120 -11.61 -17.79 -14.02
C PHE A 120 -11.57 -18.25 -12.55
N GLY A 121 -12.68 -18.14 -11.83
CA GLY A 121 -12.75 -18.38 -10.38
C GLY A 121 -12.99 -19.81 -9.93
N ASN A 122 -12.94 -20.81 -10.82
CA ASN A 122 -13.36 -22.17 -10.47
C ASN A 122 -12.27 -23.23 -10.71
N GLU A 123 -11.03 -22.97 -10.27
CA GLU A 123 -10.06 -24.04 -10.03
C GLU A 123 -9.36 -23.81 -8.68
N SER A 124 -9.95 -24.40 -7.64
CA SER A 124 -9.30 -24.65 -6.36
C SER A 124 -8.13 -25.59 -6.59
N PHE A 125 -6.89 -25.09 -6.48
CA PHE A 125 -5.70 -25.95 -6.42
C PHE A 125 -5.53 -26.49 -4.98
N ASP A 126 -6.52 -27.24 -4.53
CA ASP A 126 -6.35 -28.23 -3.48
C ASP A 126 -6.54 -29.59 -4.18
N HIS A 127 -5.45 -30.22 -4.62
CA HIS A 127 -5.23 -31.67 -4.59
C HIS A 127 -4.17 -32.09 -5.61
N ASP A 128 -2.92 -32.13 -5.18
CA ASP A 128 -1.95 -33.15 -5.56
C ASP A 128 -0.62 -32.94 -4.83
N GLY A 129 -0.57 -33.51 -3.63
CA GLY A 129 0.69 -34.02 -3.12
C GLY A 129 1.09 -35.25 -3.94
N TYR A 130 2.30 -35.23 -4.49
CA TYR A 130 3.20 -36.37 -4.61
C TYR A 130 4.65 -35.90 -4.69
#